data_AF-A0A917PI09-F1
#
_entry.id   AF-A0A917PI09-F1
#
_cell.length_a   1.000
_cell.length_b   1.000
_cell.length_c   1.000
_cell.angle_alpha   90.00
_cell.angle_beta   90.00
_cell.angle_gamma   90.00
#
_symmetry.space_group_name_H-M   'P 1'
#
loop_
_entity.id
_entity.type
_entity.pdbx_description
1 polymer ?
#
loop_
_entity_poly.entity_id
_entity_poly.type
_entity_poly.pdbx_seq_one_letter_code
_entity_poly.pdbx_strand_id
1 'polypeptide(L)'
;MAMESYVLAGGCFWCLDAVYRTLRGVADVVSGYTGGSVANPSYEAVCTGLTGHAEAVRVDFDPDVIPREVILDVFFTLHDPTQLNRQGADVGTQYRSAMFYADDAQREAFEAARARAADWWPGEIVTAIDPLGDFFRAEEYHQDFFAKNPGQGYCLAVALPKVNKIRRSYADYVLA
;
A
#
# COMPACT_ATOMS: atom_id res chain seq x y z
N MET A 1 7.18 18.22 15.13
CA MET A 1 5.80 17.69 14.98
C MET A 1 5.90 16.17 14.86
N ALA A 2 4.83 15.42 15.10
CA ALA A 2 4.88 13.97 15.19
C ALA A 2 4.66 13.32 13.82
N MET A 3 5.51 12.36 13.45
CA MET A 3 5.29 11.51 12.29
C MET A 3 4.03 10.67 12.50
N GLU A 4 3.31 10.39 11.40
CA GLU A 4 2.19 9.45 11.38
C GLU A 4 2.49 8.25 10.49
N SER A 5 1.76 7.16 10.74
CA SER A 5 1.96 5.88 10.05
C SER A 5 0.62 5.31 9.60
N TYR A 6 0.51 4.96 8.31
CA TYR A 6 -0.60 4.16 7.77
C TYR A 6 -0.11 2.80 7.27
N VAL A 7 -0.89 1.74 7.52
CA VAL A 7 -0.60 0.38 7.05
C VAL A 7 -1.60 0.01 5.95
N LEU A 8 -1.09 -0.16 4.74
CA LEU A 8 -1.90 -0.23 3.51
C LEU A 8 -1.50 -1.44 2.66
N ALA A 9 -2.48 -2.20 2.20
CA ALA A 9 -2.33 -3.35 1.31
C ALA A 9 -3.11 -3.14 0.01
N GLY A 10 -2.48 -3.30 -1.15
CA GLY A 10 -3.05 -2.94 -2.45
C GLY A 10 -2.53 -3.79 -3.61
N GLY A 11 -2.20 -5.04 -3.33
CA GLY A 11 -1.47 -5.93 -4.25
C GLY A 11 0.00 -6.05 -3.86
N CYS A 12 0.88 -6.30 -4.83
CA CYS A 12 2.31 -6.45 -4.57
C CYS A 12 2.89 -5.23 -3.86
N PHE A 13 3.44 -5.44 -2.66
CA PHE A 13 4.00 -4.37 -1.83
C PHE A 13 5.19 -3.62 -2.48
N TRP A 14 5.87 -4.19 -3.48
CA TRP A 14 6.96 -3.52 -4.19
C TRP A 14 6.44 -2.34 -5.02
N CYS A 15 5.20 -2.43 -5.52
CA CYS A 15 4.57 -1.33 -6.22
C CYS A 15 4.19 -0.21 -5.26
N LEU A 16 3.70 -0.55 -4.07
CA LEU A 16 3.33 0.41 -3.03
C LEU A 16 4.60 1.13 -2.52
N ASP A 17 5.63 0.36 -2.18
CA ASP A 17 6.95 0.84 -1.77
C ASP A 17 7.53 1.85 -2.77
N ALA A 18 7.60 1.45 -4.05
CA ALA A 18 8.14 2.30 -5.11
C ALA A 18 7.37 3.62 -5.29
N VAL A 19 6.04 3.61 -5.08
CA VAL A 19 5.23 4.82 -5.22
C VAL A 19 5.38 5.74 -4.01
N TYR A 20 5.18 5.24 -2.79
CA TYR A 20 5.22 6.08 -1.60
C TYR A 20 6.59 6.71 -1.38
N ARG A 21 7.68 6.00 -1.69
CA ARG A 21 9.05 6.54 -1.62
C ARG A 21 9.29 7.73 -2.55
N THR A 22 8.45 7.96 -3.55
CA THR A 22 8.57 9.12 -4.45
C THR A 22 7.88 10.38 -3.93
N LEU A 23 7.12 10.29 -2.82
CA LEU A 23 6.35 11.40 -2.30
C LEU A 23 7.16 12.24 -1.31
N ARG A 24 7.20 13.55 -1.53
CA ARG A 24 7.72 14.54 -0.60
C ARG A 24 6.86 14.54 0.66
N GLY A 25 7.48 14.29 1.80
CA GLY A 25 6.80 14.18 3.10
C GLY A 25 6.68 12.74 3.60
N VAL A 26 6.89 11.73 2.74
CA VAL A 26 7.08 10.34 3.20
C VAL A 26 8.52 10.18 3.68
N ALA A 27 8.67 9.73 4.92
CA ALA A 27 9.96 9.56 5.60
C ALA A 27 10.50 8.13 5.46
N ASP A 28 9.64 7.12 5.57
CA ASP A 28 10.00 5.71 5.36
C ASP A 28 8.80 4.89 4.85
N VAL A 29 9.10 3.77 4.19
CA VAL A 29 8.11 2.81 3.71
C VAL A 29 8.59 1.39 3.99
N VAL A 30 7.96 0.70 4.93
CA VAL A 30 8.36 -0.66 5.30
C VAL A 30 7.42 -1.69 4.68
N SER A 31 7.93 -2.54 3.81
CA SER A 31 7.19 -3.70 3.29
C SER A 31 7.03 -4.77 4.38
N GLY A 32 5.86 -5.40 4.47
CA GLY A 32 5.57 -6.40 5.48
C GLY A 32 4.28 -7.16 5.27
N TYR A 33 3.94 -7.94 6.29
CA TYR A 33 2.81 -8.86 6.33
C TYR A 33 1.92 -8.55 7.54
N THR A 34 0.62 -8.41 7.33
CA THR A 34 -0.34 -8.16 8.42
C THR A 34 -1.75 -8.68 8.07
N GLY A 35 -2.65 -8.69 9.05
CA GLY A 35 -4.04 -9.12 8.87
C GLY A 35 -4.25 -10.63 8.73
N GLY A 36 -3.21 -11.44 8.98
CA GLY A 36 -3.27 -12.89 9.04
C GLY A 36 -3.16 -13.45 10.46
N SER A 37 -3.11 -14.77 10.58
CA SER A 37 -3.13 -15.50 11.87
C SER A 37 -1.80 -16.15 12.25
N VAL A 38 -0.84 -16.23 11.33
CA VAL A 38 0.45 -16.87 11.55
C VAL A 38 1.46 -15.85 12.07
N ALA A 39 2.05 -16.09 13.24
CA ALA A 39 3.09 -15.23 13.77
C ALA A 39 4.42 -15.39 13.00
N ASN A 40 5.13 -14.29 12.75
CA ASN A 40 6.42 -14.25 12.04
C ASN A 40 6.42 -15.07 10.74
N PRO A 41 5.50 -14.79 9.79
CA PRO A 41 5.45 -15.54 8.53
C PRO A 41 6.68 -15.22 7.66
N SER A 42 7.16 -16.19 6.88
CA SER A 42 8.10 -15.95 5.77
C SER A 42 7.35 -15.57 4.50
N TYR A 43 8.04 -14.99 3.53
CA TYR A 43 7.47 -14.72 2.21
C TYR A 43 6.82 -15.96 1.59
N GLU A 44 7.51 -17.11 1.62
CA GLU A 44 7.00 -18.36 1.04
C GLU A 44 5.73 -18.83 1.73
N ALA A 45 5.63 -18.66 3.05
CA ALA A 45 4.43 -18.98 3.81
C ALA A 45 3.26 -18.09 3.35
N VAL A 46 3.48 -16.79 3.19
CA VAL A 46 2.46 -15.84 2.70
C VAL A 46 2.05 -16.15 1.26
N CYS A 47 3.01 -16.52 0.38
CA CYS A 47 2.72 -16.88 -1.00
C CYS A 47 1.79 -18.11 -1.13
N THR A 48 1.71 -18.96 -0.11
CA THR A 48 0.74 -20.09 -0.11
C THR A 48 -0.72 -19.62 -0.01
N GLY A 49 -0.96 -18.39 0.45
CA GLY A 49 -2.30 -17.86 0.74
C GLY A 49 -2.95 -18.39 2.01
N LEU A 50 -2.31 -19.32 2.73
CA LEU A 50 -2.89 -20.01 3.88
C LEU A 50 -2.73 -19.25 5.20
N THR A 51 -1.83 -18.26 5.26
CA THR A 51 -1.55 -17.51 6.49
C THR A 51 -2.59 -16.43 6.79
N GLY A 52 -3.40 -16.05 5.79
CA GLY A 52 -4.34 -14.92 5.85
C GLY A 52 -3.68 -13.54 5.76
N HIS A 53 -2.35 -13.45 5.76
CA HIS A 53 -1.66 -12.17 5.68
C HIS A 53 -1.85 -11.50 4.32
N ALA A 54 -1.98 -10.19 4.33
CA ALA A 54 -1.80 -9.34 3.16
C ALA A 54 -0.34 -8.90 3.04
N GLU A 55 0.15 -8.77 1.82
CA GLU A 55 1.30 -7.91 1.53
C GLU A 55 0.86 -6.45 1.74
N ALA A 56 1.53 -5.78 2.67
CA ALA A 56 1.24 -4.41 3.05
C ALA A 56 2.52 -3.58 3.12
N VAL A 57 2.36 -2.26 3.10
CA VAL A 57 3.41 -1.32 3.48
C VAL A 57 2.98 -0.52 4.69
N ARG A 58 3.90 -0.24 5.61
CA ARG A 58 3.77 0.82 6.61
C ARG A 58 4.41 2.08 6.04
N VAL A 59 3.63 3.12 5.84
CA VAL A 59 4.06 4.41 5.30
C VAL A 59 4.17 5.40 6.46
N ASP A 60 5.40 5.79 6.78
CA ASP A 60 5.70 6.79 7.81
C ASP A 60 5.85 8.16 7.12
N PHE A 61 5.05 9.16 7.50
CA PHE A 61 5.00 10.46 6.81
C PHE A 61 4.80 11.66 7.74
N ASP A 62 5.14 12.84 7.22
CA ASP A 62 4.97 14.14 7.86
C ASP A 62 3.65 14.80 7.40
N PRO A 63 2.62 14.85 8.25
CA PRO A 63 1.33 15.45 7.89
C PRO A 63 1.41 16.97 7.63
N ASP A 64 2.49 17.64 8.02
CA ASP A 64 2.71 19.06 7.75
C ASP A 64 3.29 19.31 6.35
N VAL A 65 3.86 18.27 5.73
CA VAL A 65 4.45 18.33 4.39
C VAL A 65 3.52 17.71 3.35
N ILE A 66 2.88 16.58 3.69
CA ILE A 66 1.93 15.87 2.84
C ILE A 66 0.62 15.60 3.61
N PRO A 67 -0.54 16.09 3.11
CA PRO A 67 -1.81 15.84 3.78
C PRO A 67 -2.13 14.35 3.87
N ARG A 68 -2.79 13.95 4.97
CA ARG A 68 -3.23 12.56 5.22
C ARG A 68 -4.10 12.02 4.08
N GLU A 69 -4.95 12.89 3.55
CA GLU A 69 -5.86 12.58 2.45
C GLU A 69 -5.10 12.25 1.17
N VAL A 70 -3.95 12.91 0.92
CA VAL A 70 -3.12 12.63 -0.26
C VAL A 70 -2.51 11.24 -0.17
N ILE A 71 -2.07 10.79 1.01
CA ILE A 71 -1.58 9.41 1.21
C ILE A 71 -2.65 8.40 0.82
N LEU A 72 -3.90 8.61 1.27
CA LEU A 72 -5.02 7.70 1.00
C LEU A 72 -5.55 7.81 -0.43
N ASP A 73 -5.54 8.99 -1.04
CA ASP A 73 -5.97 9.17 -2.42
C ASP A 73 -4.95 8.57 -3.39
N VAL A 74 -3.64 8.63 -3.07
CA VAL A 74 -2.58 7.91 -3.79
C VAL A 74 -2.82 6.41 -3.75
N PHE A 75 -3.18 5.86 -2.58
CA PHE A 75 -3.56 4.45 -2.44
C PHE A 75 -4.65 4.06 -3.46
N PHE A 76 -5.78 4.77 -3.48
CA PHE A 76 -6.89 4.47 -4.40
C PHE A 76 -6.60 4.78 -5.89
N THR A 77 -5.52 5.49 -6.17
CA THR A 77 -5.05 5.75 -7.55
C THR A 77 -4.08 4.68 -8.04
N LEU A 78 -3.35 4.03 -7.12
CA LEU A 78 -2.24 3.12 -7.40
C LEU A 78 -2.67 1.76 -7.96
N HIS A 79 -3.73 1.21 -7.40
CA HIS A 79 -4.22 -0.14 -7.69
C HIS A 79 -5.71 -0.12 -8.00
N ASP A 80 -6.25 -1.21 -8.51
CA ASP A 80 -7.69 -1.39 -8.70
C ASP A 80 -8.34 -1.88 -7.40
N PRO A 81 -9.11 -1.03 -6.69
CA PRO A 81 -9.71 -1.34 -5.40
C PRO A 81 -11.04 -2.10 -5.53
N THR A 82 -11.47 -2.42 -6.76
CA THR A 82 -12.70 -3.19 -7.06
C THR A 82 -12.41 -4.69 -7.23
N GLN A 83 -11.13 -5.08 -7.29
CA GLN A 83 -10.70 -6.46 -7.43
C GLN A 83 -10.55 -7.16 -6.08
N LEU A 84 -11.45 -8.10 -5.80
CA LEU A 84 -11.39 -8.90 -4.57
C LEU A 84 -10.25 -9.92 -4.65
N ASN A 85 -9.35 -9.90 -3.66
CA ASN A 85 -8.22 -10.83 -3.53
C ASN A 85 -7.34 -10.94 -4.79
N ARG A 86 -7.13 -9.81 -5.46
CA ARG A 86 -6.36 -9.73 -6.72
C ARG A 86 -5.89 -8.31 -6.98
N GLN A 87 -4.75 -8.19 -7.66
CA GLN A 87 -4.37 -6.98 -8.36
C GLN A 87 -3.79 -7.30 -9.74
N GLY A 88 -4.59 -7.10 -10.79
CA GLY A 88 -4.20 -7.46 -12.15
C GLY A 88 -3.94 -8.96 -12.28
N ALA A 89 -2.69 -9.33 -12.57
CA ALA A 89 -2.26 -10.73 -12.69
C ALA A 89 -1.89 -11.37 -11.35
N ASP A 90 -1.71 -10.57 -10.28
CA ASP A 90 -1.35 -11.07 -8.95
C ASP A 90 -2.63 -11.52 -8.23
N VAL A 91 -2.85 -12.84 -8.11
CA VAL A 91 -4.09 -13.42 -7.59
C VAL A 91 -3.84 -14.11 -6.25
N GLY A 92 -4.65 -13.77 -5.24
CA GLY A 92 -4.60 -14.37 -3.92
C GLY A 92 -4.98 -13.40 -2.80
N THR A 93 -5.35 -13.93 -1.65
CA THR A 93 -5.74 -13.14 -0.46
C THR A 93 -4.61 -12.26 0.06
N GLN A 94 -3.36 -12.60 -0.25
CA GLN A 94 -2.19 -11.79 0.06
C GLN A 94 -2.14 -10.48 -0.76
N TYR A 95 -2.81 -10.42 -1.90
CA TYR A 95 -2.85 -9.24 -2.78
C TYR A 95 -4.15 -8.45 -2.64
N ARG A 96 -4.95 -8.72 -1.59
CA ARG A 96 -6.21 -8.02 -1.36
C ARG A 96 -5.97 -6.53 -1.09
N SER A 97 -6.96 -5.71 -1.46
CA SER A 97 -7.02 -4.31 -1.04
C SER A 97 -7.50 -4.20 0.40
N ALA A 98 -6.69 -3.63 1.30
CA ALA A 98 -7.06 -3.41 2.70
C ALA A 98 -6.32 -2.21 3.31
N MET A 99 -6.93 -1.55 4.28
CA MET A 99 -6.33 -0.51 5.11
C MET A 99 -6.47 -0.91 6.58
N PHE A 100 -5.37 -0.90 7.31
CA PHE A 100 -5.30 -1.39 8.70
C PHE A 100 -5.16 -0.24 9.67
N TYR A 101 -6.21 0.06 10.45
CA TYR A 101 -6.27 1.25 11.31
C TYR A 101 -5.74 0.96 12.73
N ALA A 102 -4.93 1.87 13.27
CA ALA A 102 -4.42 1.77 14.64
C ALA A 102 -5.40 2.33 15.68
N ASP A 103 -6.28 3.25 15.28
CA ASP A 103 -7.26 3.90 16.14
C ASP A 103 -8.52 4.31 15.36
N ASP A 104 -9.54 4.82 16.09
CA ASP A 104 -10.82 5.24 15.50
C ASP A 104 -10.66 6.43 14.53
N ALA A 105 -9.69 7.32 14.75
CA ALA A 105 -9.46 8.46 13.87
C ALA A 105 -8.94 8.00 12.50
N GLN A 106 -8.03 7.02 12.48
CA GLN A 106 -7.60 6.36 11.24
C GLN A 106 -8.75 5.61 10.57
N ARG A 107 -9.59 4.90 11.33
CA ARG A 107 -10.77 4.23 10.76
C ARG A 107 -11.67 5.23 10.01
N GLU A 108 -12.01 6.34 10.65
CA GLU A 108 -12.84 7.40 10.04
C GLU A 108 -12.18 8.00 8.80
N ALA A 109 -10.87 8.27 8.85
CA ALA A 109 -10.12 8.78 7.70
C ALA A 109 -10.13 7.79 6.52
N PHE A 110 -9.97 6.48 6.80
CA PHE A 110 -9.98 5.42 5.81
C PHE A 110 -11.38 5.23 5.19
N GLU A 111 -12.43 5.30 6.00
CA GLU A 111 -13.82 5.26 5.52
C GLU A 111 -14.13 6.46 4.63
N ALA A 112 -13.71 7.66 5.03
CA ALA A 112 -13.87 8.87 4.24
C ALA A 112 -13.12 8.78 2.90
N ALA A 113 -11.89 8.26 2.90
CA ALA A 113 -11.12 8.05 1.68
C ALA A 113 -11.77 7.01 0.75
N ARG A 114 -12.26 5.90 1.30
CA ARG A 114 -13.00 4.89 0.53
C ARG A 114 -14.27 5.48 -0.10
N ALA A 115 -14.99 6.32 0.65
CA ALA A 115 -16.17 7.01 0.14
C ALA A 115 -15.84 7.97 -1.01
N ARG A 116 -14.78 8.80 -0.87
CA ARG A 116 -14.31 9.68 -1.96
C ARG A 116 -13.90 8.90 -3.20
N ALA A 117 -13.19 7.78 -3.00
CA ALA A 117 -12.74 6.94 -4.11
C ALA A 117 -13.89 6.29 -4.88
N ALA A 118 -15.05 6.07 -4.24
CA ALA A 118 -16.22 5.48 -4.90
C ALA A 118 -16.75 6.37 -6.03
N ASP A 119 -16.50 7.68 -5.98
CA ASP A 119 -16.86 8.62 -7.05
C ASP A 119 -15.95 8.47 -8.29
N TRP A 120 -14.77 7.86 -8.15
CA TRP A 120 -13.75 7.76 -9.20
C TRP A 120 -13.74 6.40 -9.89
N TRP A 121 -14.26 5.37 -9.22
CA TRP A 121 -14.24 3.99 -9.70
C TRP A 121 -15.63 3.55 -10.18
N PRO A 122 -15.74 2.92 -11.36
CA PRO A 122 -17.03 2.51 -11.93
C PRO A 122 -17.66 1.29 -11.24
N GLY A 123 -17.03 0.74 -10.19
CA GLY A 123 -17.45 -0.48 -9.50
C GLY A 123 -17.38 -0.34 -7.99
N GLU A 124 -17.98 -1.30 -7.28
CA GLU A 124 -17.94 -1.34 -5.82
C GLU A 124 -16.49 -1.47 -5.32
N ILE A 125 -16.11 -0.59 -4.40
CA ILE A 125 -14.81 -0.66 -3.75
C ILE A 125 -14.86 -1.75 -2.67
N VAL A 126 -14.12 -2.82 -2.91
CA VAL A 126 -14.02 -3.98 -2.00
C VAL A 126 -12.88 -3.87 -1.01
N THR A 127 -12.31 -2.68 -0.85
CA THR A 127 -11.21 -2.42 0.09
C THR A 127 -11.69 -2.62 1.52
N ALA A 128 -11.06 -3.56 2.22
CA ALA A 128 -11.32 -3.83 3.63
C ALA A 128 -10.74 -2.73 4.52
N ILE A 129 -11.41 -2.44 5.63
CA ILE A 129 -10.96 -1.50 6.66
C ILE A 129 -10.99 -2.26 7.97
N ASP A 130 -9.83 -2.76 8.39
CA ASP A 130 -9.69 -3.70 9.50
C ASP A 130 -8.81 -3.11 10.59
N PRO A 131 -8.98 -3.50 11.88
CA PRO A 131 -8.07 -3.08 12.92
C PRO A 131 -6.66 -3.60 12.65
N LEU A 132 -5.65 -2.77 12.91
CA LEU A 132 -4.26 -3.14 12.80
C LEU A 132 -3.89 -4.14 13.91
N GLY A 133 -3.61 -5.38 13.51
CA GLY A 133 -2.99 -6.38 14.36
C GLY A 133 -1.46 -6.29 14.31
N ASP A 134 -0.80 -7.43 14.48
CA ASP A 134 0.65 -7.51 14.33
C ASP A 134 1.07 -7.18 12.88
N PHE A 135 2.15 -6.40 12.77
CA PHE A 135 2.81 -6.10 11.51
C PHE A 135 4.21 -6.74 11.50
N PHE A 136 4.42 -7.70 10.61
CA PHE A 136 5.69 -8.40 10.47
C PHE A 136 6.47 -7.79 9.30
N ARG A 137 7.60 -7.14 9.59
CA ARG A 137 8.49 -6.62 8.55
C ARG A 137 8.95 -7.77 7.64
N ALA A 138 8.78 -7.60 6.33
CA ALA A 138 9.27 -8.56 5.34
C ALA A 138 10.79 -8.57 5.29
N GLU A 139 11.34 -9.64 4.74
CA GLU A 139 12.78 -9.87 4.60
C GLU A 139 13.47 -8.68 3.88
N GLU A 140 14.73 -8.43 4.23
CA GLU A 140 15.45 -7.23 3.78
C GLU A 140 15.58 -7.12 2.25
N TYR A 141 15.54 -8.25 1.54
CA TYR A 141 15.57 -8.25 0.08
C TYR A 141 14.27 -7.71 -0.55
N HIS A 142 13.15 -7.65 0.18
CA HIS A 142 11.90 -7.04 -0.28
C HIS A 142 11.81 -5.53 -0.04
N GLN A 143 12.67 -4.99 0.82
CA GLN A 143 12.69 -3.57 1.16
C GLN A 143 13.41 -2.80 0.06
N ASP A 144 12.92 -1.60 -0.32
CA ASP A 144 13.50 -0.80 -1.42
C ASP A 144 13.63 -1.59 -2.74
N PHE A 145 12.75 -2.56 -3.00
CA PHE A 145 12.97 -3.55 -4.05
C PHE A 145 13.16 -2.90 -5.43
N PHE A 146 12.33 -1.91 -5.78
CA PHE A 146 12.42 -1.20 -7.05
C PHE A 146 13.72 -0.39 -7.18
N ALA A 147 14.15 0.27 -6.10
CA ALA A 147 15.39 1.05 -6.09
C ALA A 147 16.62 0.13 -6.21
N LYS A 148 16.59 -1.04 -5.57
CA LYS A 148 17.64 -2.07 -5.65
C LYS A 148 17.64 -2.80 -6.99
N ASN A 149 16.49 -2.93 -7.66
CA ASN A 149 16.31 -3.75 -8.88
C ASN A 149 15.56 -3.02 -10.01
N PRO A 150 16.01 -1.82 -10.45
CA PRO A 150 15.24 -0.99 -11.38
C PRO A 150 15.05 -1.61 -12.78
N GLY A 151 15.93 -2.53 -13.17
CA GLY A 151 15.88 -3.24 -14.45
C GLY A 151 15.07 -4.54 -14.44
N GLN A 152 14.48 -4.91 -13.30
CA GLN A 152 13.73 -6.17 -13.18
C GLN A 152 12.41 -6.08 -13.98
N GLY A 153 12.05 -7.16 -14.68
CA GLY A 153 10.95 -7.13 -15.66
C GLY A 153 9.58 -6.78 -15.07
N TYR A 154 9.24 -7.27 -13.87
CA TYR A 154 8.04 -6.90 -13.13
C TYR A 154 8.06 -5.42 -12.70
N CYS A 155 9.20 -4.93 -12.22
CA CYS A 155 9.36 -3.51 -11.89
C CYS A 155 9.05 -2.61 -13.09
N LEU A 156 9.60 -2.94 -14.27
CA LEU A 156 9.37 -2.18 -15.49
C LEU A 156 7.93 -2.29 -16.02
N ALA A 157 7.32 -3.48 -15.92
CA ALA A 157 6.00 -3.75 -16.48
C ALA A 157 4.85 -3.30 -15.56
N VAL A 158 5.02 -3.32 -14.24
CA VAL A 158 3.94 -3.13 -13.27
C VAL A 158 4.17 -1.91 -12.37
N ALA A 159 5.35 -1.79 -11.76
CA ALA A 159 5.63 -0.71 -10.80
C ALA A 159 5.86 0.64 -11.51
N LEU A 160 6.67 0.67 -12.57
CA LEU A 160 7.02 1.91 -13.27
C LEU A 160 5.80 2.66 -13.86
N PRO A 161 4.83 2.00 -14.53
CA PRO A 161 3.62 2.68 -14.99
C PRO A 161 2.81 3.32 -13.85
N LYS A 162 2.75 2.64 -12.69
CA LYS A 162 2.09 3.14 -11.48
C LYS A 162 2.81 4.36 -10.91
N VAL A 163 4.13 4.31 -10.80
CA VAL A 163 4.96 5.46 -10.40
C VAL A 163 4.72 6.64 -11.33
N ASN A 164 4.79 6.45 -12.64
CA ASN A 164 4.58 7.55 -13.61
C ASN A 164 3.16 8.14 -13.53
N LYS A 165 2.13 7.33 -13.29
CA LYS A 165 0.76 7.80 -13.07
C LYS A 165 0.71 8.74 -11.85
N ILE A 166 1.31 8.35 -10.73
CA ILE A 166 1.33 9.16 -9.50
C ILE A 166 2.14 10.43 -9.69
N ARG A 167 3.31 10.35 -10.34
CA ARG A 167 4.11 11.53 -10.68
C ARG A 167 3.33 12.59 -11.45
N ARG A 168 2.43 12.16 -12.35
CA ARG A 168 1.57 13.06 -13.12
C ARG A 168 0.41 13.62 -12.32
N SER A 169 -0.25 12.80 -11.50
CA SER A 169 -1.46 13.19 -10.77
C SER A 169 -1.18 13.96 -9.48
N TYR A 170 0.00 13.81 -8.89
CA TYR A 170 0.38 14.38 -7.58
C TYR A 170 1.69 15.16 -7.65
N ALA A 171 1.96 15.84 -8.77
CA ALA A 171 3.23 16.51 -9.05
C ALA A 171 3.70 17.47 -7.94
N ASP A 172 2.76 18.14 -7.25
CA ASP A 172 3.06 19.07 -6.15
C ASP A 172 3.70 18.38 -4.93
N TYR A 173 3.52 17.06 -4.80
CA TYR A 173 3.98 16.23 -3.68
C TYR A 173 5.00 15.18 -4.11
N VAL A 174 5.52 15.23 -5.33
CA VAL A 174 6.50 14.26 -5.84
C VAL A 174 7.90 14.86 -5.72
N LEU A 175 8.86 14.06 -5.27
CA LEU A 175 10.28 14.42 -5.26
C LEU A 175 10.77 14.62 -6.70
N ALA A 176 11.31 15.82 -6.98
CA ALA A 176 11.86 16.21 -8.27
C ALA A 176 13.08 15.36 -8.66
#